data_AF-A0A395JRP1-F1
#
_entry.id   AF-A0A395JRP1-F1
#
_cell.length_a   1.000
_cell.length_b   1.000
_cell.length_c   1.000
_cell.angle_alpha   90.00
_cell.angle_beta   90.00
_cell.angle_gamma   90.00
#
_symmetry.space_group_name_H-M   'P 1'
#
loop_
_entity.id
_entity.type
_entity.pdbx_description
1 polymer ?
#
loop_
_entity_poly.entity_id
_entity_poly.type
_entity_poly.pdbx_seq_one_letter_code
_entity_poly.pdbx_strand_id
1 'polypeptide(L)'
;MTKLISGFSKLNKEEKLNWLAENYFQNPKETKSIIQQYWNSNKELQQLHDDFIENTLTNFYMPFGVAPNFVINNKTYAIPMVIEESSVVAAASLVGKFWSSRGGFKTSVLSTTKIGQVHFMFAGNKEAIEAYFLKNKTELFAATASITKNMEKRGGGILDIILIDKTDELANYYQLHVTFETKDSMGANFINSCLEAIAKQFQNDDIEIVMSILSNYVPECLVRAEVSCKIDDLGGENPKKFAQKFEQAVKIAEIEPYRAVTHNKGIMNGIDAVVLATGNDFRAIEAGAHAYASRNGTYSSLSHCKVTEDTFTFWIEIPLALGTVGGLTALHPMSKLSLELLQKPSAKELMQIIAAAGLAQNFAALRALTTKGIQHGHMKMHLQNILNQFHATEDEKLAVEQYFESKTVSHAAVVDKINSLRKEKINWINFLDETLVRKKLYGLRNQNKPVFGKMNAQQMIEHLSTVTQIANGNLKTDIFVSDEKSARRKPFLDTENELQLGFRNSLLAENPNLLQFESIDAAIDDLILQIQLFKTVFAKDVTRKVVHPFFGELDVEYWKKFQVKHFTHHFKQFNLL
;
A
#
# COMPACT_ATOMS: atom_id res chain seq x y z
N MET A 1 14.46 -22.45 25.78
CA MET A 1 15.92 -22.66 25.60
C MET A 1 16.47 -21.49 24.81
N THR A 2 17.63 -20.98 25.23
CA THR A 2 18.37 -19.88 24.58
C THR A 2 18.74 -20.28 23.14
N LYS A 3 18.27 -19.50 22.16
CA LYS A 3 18.50 -19.76 20.72
C LYS A 3 19.71 -18.97 20.21
N LEU A 4 20.77 -18.96 21.01
CA LEU A 4 22.05 -18.37 20.62
C LEU A 4 22.80 -19.40 19.78
N ILE A 5 23.21 -19.00 18.58
CA ILE A 5 24.01 -19.83 17.67
C ILE A 5 25.37 -19.18 17.45
N SER A 6 26.42 -20.00 17.51
CA SER A 6 27.76 -19.61 17.07
C SER A 6 28.04 -20.24 15.70
N GLY A 7 28.71 -19.50 14.82
CA GLY A 7 29.10 -20.00 13.50
C GLY A 7 27.97 -20.08 12.46
N PHE A 8 26.86 -19.36 12.64
CA PHE A 8 25.74 -19.34 11.68
C PHE A 8 26.18 -19.03 10.25
N SER A 9 27.16 -18.14 10.06
CA SER A 9 27.70 -17.80 8.74
C SER A 9 28.32 -18.99 8.00
N LYS A 10 28.83 -19.99 8.73
CA LYS A 10 29.45 -21.20 8.18
C LYS A 10 28.44 -22.23 7.68
N LEU A 11 27.17 -22.11 8.11
CA LEU A 11 26.11 -22.99 7.65
C LEU A 11 25.79 -22.73 6.18
N ASN A 12 25.46 -23.79 5.44
CA ASN A 12 24.91 -23.66 4.11
C ASN A 12 23.47 -23.11 4.17
N LYS A 13 22.91 -22.73 3.01
CA LYS A 13 21.61 -22.05 2.93
C LYS A 13 20.46 -22.87 3.54
N GLU A 14 20.45 -24.18 3.30
CA GLU A 14 19.42 -25.07 3.85
C GLU A 14 19.57 -25.25 5.36
N GLU A 15 20.80 -25.40 5.85
CA GLU A 15 21.09 -25.47 7.29
C GLU A 15 20.67 -24.18 8.01
N LYS A 16 20.97 -23.02 7.43
CA LYS A 16 20.53 -21.71 7.95
C LYS A 16 18.99 -21.65 8.04
N LEU A 17 18.30 -22.07 6.99
CA LEU A 17 16.84 -22.13 6.93
C LEU A 17 16.26 -23.12 7.95
N ASN A 18 16.84 -24.31 8.08
CA ASN A 18 16.40 -25.33 9.02
C ASN A 18 16.52 -24.83 10.45
N TRP A 19 17.69 -24.29 10.80
CA TRP A 19 17.92 -23.71 12.12
C TRP A 19 16.95 -22.58 12.41
N LEU A 20 16.72 -21.66 11.46
CA LEU A 20 15.76 -20.57 11.64
C LEU A 20 14.34 -21.10 11.85
N ALA A 21 13.88 -22.02 11.00
CA ALA A 21 12.52 -22.54 11.03
C ALA A 21 12.20 -23.28 12.33
N GLU A 22 13.11 -24.13 12.80
CA GLU A 22 12.96 -24.92 14.03
C GLU A 22 13.05 -24.06 15.30
N ASN A 23 13.80 -22.97 15.23
CA ASN A 23 14.04 -22.12 16.38
C ASN A 23 13.16 -20.87 16.42
N TYR A 24 12.61 -20.33 15.34
CA TYR A 24 11.89 -19.05 15.44
C TYR A 24 10.41 -19.13 15.04
N PHE A 25 9.97 -20.27 14.51
CA PHE A 25 8.63 -20.43 13.98
C PHE A 25 7.90 -21.62 14.58
N GLN A 26 6.57 -21.47 14.75
CA GLN A 26 5.71 -22.54 15.29
C GLN A 26 5.44 -23.64 14.26
N ASN A 27 5.45 -23.30 12.97
CA ASN A 27 5.28 -24.22 11.86
C ASN A 27 6.51 -24.22 10.94
N PRO A 28 7.56 -25.02 11.25
CA PRO A 28 8.78 -25.04 10.47
C PRO A 28 8.55 -25.45 9.00
N LYS A 29 7.59 -26.34 8.73
CA LYS A 29 7.31 -26.82 7.38
C LYS A 29 6.74 -25.72 6.49
N GLU A 30 5.74 -25.00 6.99
CA GLU A 30 5.15 -23.85 6.28
C GLU A 30 6.18 -22.72 6.09
N THR A 31 6.97 -22.42 7.13
CA THR A 31 8.03 -21.42 7.06
C THR A 31 9.03 -21.73 5.95
N LYS A 32 9.52 -22.98 5.88
CA LYS A 32 10.42 -23.43 4.81
C LYS A 32 9.78 -23.25 3.44
N SER A 33 8.52 -23.66 3.28
CA SER A 33 7.76 -23.50 2.04
C SER A 33 7.65 -22.03 1.60
N ILE A 34 7.32 -21.12 2.52
CA ILE A 34 7.19 -19.69 2.23
C ILE A 34 8.52 -19.08 1.82
N ILE A 35 9.63 -19.45 2.48
CA ILE A 35 10.96 -18.90 2.15
C ILE A 35 11.42 -19.43 0.79
N GLN A 36 11.23 -20.73 0.53
CA GLN A 36 11.67 -21.38 -0.71
C GLN A 36 10.87 -20.95 -1.94
N GLN A 37 9.61 -20.52 -1.78
CA GLN A 37 8.80 -20.05 -2.93
C GLN A 37 9.40 -18.80 -3.62
N TYR A 38 10.23 -18.05 -2.90
CA TYR A 38 10.92 -16.86 -3.43
C TYR A 38 12.32 -17.17 -3.97
N TRP A 39 12.73 -18.44 -4.03
CA TRP A 39 13.96 -18.81 -4.72
C TRP A 39 13.75 -18.80 -6.23
N ASN A 40 14.71 -18.23 -6.96
CA ASN A 40 14.72 -18.31 -8.41
C ASN A 40 14.90 -19.77 -8.83
N SER A 41 14.11 -20.21 -9.81
CA SER A 41 14.25 -21.54 -10.40
C SER A 41 15.59 -21.70 -11.13
N ASN A 42 16.13 -20.61 -11.68
CA ASN A 42 17.49 -20.57 -12.22
C ASN A 42 18.50 -20.48 -11.07
N LYS A 43 19.31 -21.54 -10.91
CA LYS A 43 20.30 -21.68 -9.84
C LYS A 43 21.45 -20.68 -9.94
N GLU A 44 21.92 -20.36 -11.15
CA GLU A 44 23.00 -19.38 -11.35
C GLU A 44 22.52 -17.97 -10.98
N LEU A 45 21.28 -17.63 -11.35
CA LEU A 45 20.66 -16.37 -10.95
C LEU A 45 20.45 -16.31 -9.43
N GLN A 46 20.00 -17.41 -8.81
CA GLN A 46 19.86 -17.44 -7.36
C GLN A 46 21.21 -17.29 -6.66
N GLN A 47 22.26 -17.96 -7.14
CA GLN A 47 23.60 -17.83 -6.58
C GLN A 47 24.11 -16.39 -6.67
N LEU A 48 23.93 -15.74 -7.82
CA LEU A 48 24.27 -14.33 -7.99
C LEU A 48 23.58 -13.45 -6.94
N HIS A 49 22.30 -13.68 -6.66
CA HIS A 49 21.56 -12.93 -5.63
C HIS A 49 22.05 -13.26 -4.21
N ASP A 50 22.41 -14.51 -3.95
CA ASP A 50 22.95 -14.95 -2.66
C ASP A 50 24.30 -14.30 -2.37
N ASP A 51 25.09 -13.99 -3.41
CA ASP A 51 26.41 -13.36 -3.30
C ASP A 51 26.35 -11.83 -3.12
N PHE A 52 25.16 -11.20 -3.18
CA PHE A 52 25.03 -9.76 -2.99
C PHE A 52 25.23 -9.31 -1.53
N ILE A 53 24.83 -10.13 -0.56
CA ILE A 53 24.97 -9.87 0.87
C ILE A 53 25.18 -11.19 1.64
N GLU A 54 25.62 -11.10 2.89
CA GLU A 54 25.84 -12.27 3.73
C GLU A 54 24.53 -12.86 4.29
N ASN A 55 24.56 -14.14 4.64
CA ASN A 55 23.46 -14.85 5.31
C ASN A 55 22.11 -14.82 4.55
N THR A 56 22.15 -14.65 3.23
CA THR A 56 20.96 -14.67 2.37
C THR A 56 20.19 -15.99 2.48
N LEU A 57 18.92 -15.90 2.86
CA LEU A 57 18.01 -17.04 2.95
C LEU A 57 17.07 -17.15 1.75
N THR A 58 16.63 -16.02 1.21
CA THR A 58 15.71 -15.94 0.08
C THR A 58 15.71 -14.53 -0.51
N ASN A 59 14.99 -14.33 -1.61
CA ASN A 59 14.82 -13.02 -2.22
C ASN A 59 13.59 -12.31 -1.63
N PHE A 60 13.66 -10.98 -1.57
CA PHE A 60 12.50 -10.13 -1.30
C PHE A 60 12.21 -9.29 -2.53
N TYR A 61 11.02 -9.45 -3.11
CA TYR A 61 10.64 -8.72 -4.32
C TYR A 61 9.91 -7.42 -3.99
N MET A 62 10.34 -6.33 -4.60
CA MET A 62 9.59 -5.09 -4.68
C MET A 62 9.06 -4.89 -6.10
N PRO A 63 7.86 -4.33 -6.29
CA PRO A 63 7.30 -4.10 -7.63
C PRO A 63 8.21 -3.23 -8.50
N PHE A 64 8.40 -3.65 -9.75
CA PHE A 64 9.11 -2.88 -10.77
C PHE A 64 8.08 -2.24 -11.73
N GLY A 65 7.97 -0.92 -11.68
CA GLY A 65 7.11 -0.11 -12.55
C GLY A 65 7.91 0.73 -13.55
N VAL A 66 7.21 1.30 -14.52
CA VAL A 66 7.79 2.22 -15.51
C VAL A 66 6.91 3.45 -15.65
N ALA A 67 7.50 4.63 -15.56
CA ALA A 67 6.84 5.91 -15.78
C ALA A 67 7.24 6.52 -17.14
N PRO A 68 6.39 6.44 -18.18
CA PRO A 68 6.71 6.93 -19.51
C PRO A 68 6.55 8.46 -19.65
N ASN A 69 6.92 8.97 -20.83
CA ASN A 69 6.68 10.35 -21.28
C ASN A 69 7.50 11.44 -20.59
N PHE A 70 8.62 11.09 -19.96
CA PHE A 70 9.54 12.11 -19.45
C PHE A 70 10.31 12.71 -20.62
N VAL A 71 10.19 14.03 -20.83
CA VAL A 71 11.03 14.77 -21.77
C VAL A 71 12.03 15.57 -20.95
N ILE A 72 13.29 15.15 -20.92
CA ILE A 72 14.37 15.76 -20.13
C ILE A 72 15.43 16.26 -21.09
N ASN A 73 15.73 17.57 -21.06
CA ASN A 73 16.68 18.19 -22.00
C ASN A 73 16.40 17.83 -23.47
N ASN A 74 15.12 17.82 -23.86
CA ASN A 74 14.61 17.46 -25.19
C ASN A 74 14.80 15.98 -25.61
N LYS A 75 15.17 15.09 -24.68
CA LYS A 75 15.25 13.66 -24.90
C LYS A 75 14.14 12.94 -24.14
N THR A 76 13.49 11.97 -24.79
CA THR A 76 12.38 11.21 -24.21
C THR A 76 12.88 9.99 -23.46
N TYR A 77 12.34 9.76 -22.27
CA TYR A 77 12.66 8.64 -21.39
C TYR A 77 11.41 7.93 -20.88
N ALA A 78 11.56 6.65 -20.61
CA ALA A 78 10.68 5.87 -19.75
C ALA A 78 11.46 5.53 -18.48
N ILE A 79 10.99 5.99 -17.33
CA ILE A 79 11.72 5.94 -16.08
C ILE A 79 11.40 4.65 -15.33
N PRO A 80 12.37 3.73 -15.10
CA PRO A 80 12.17 2.56 -14.27
C PRO A 80 12.08 2.94 -12.80
N MET A 81 11.15 2.35 -12.06
CA MET A 81 10.86 2.68 -10.66
C MET A 81 10.60 1.40 -9.86
N VAL A 82 11.38 1.14 -8.82
CA VAL A 82 11.16 0.04 -7.87
C VAL A 82 10.64 0.61 -6.56
N ILE A 83 9.36 0.40 -6.26
CA ILE A 83 8.71 0.93 -5.05
C ILE A 83 7.44 0.14 -4.71
N GLU A 84 7.17 -0.03 -3.43
CA GLU A 84 5.98 -0.69 -2.90
C GLU A 84 4.78 0.26 -2.72
N GLU A 85 5.05 1.56 -2.60
CA GLU A 85 4.02 2.56 -2.34
C GLU A 85 3.10 2.77 -3.56
N SER A 86 1.80 2.61 -3.32
CA SER A 86 0.77 2.82 -4.32
C SER A 86 0.78 4.25 -4.87
N SER A 87 0.33 4.40 -6.11
CA SER A 87 0.18 5.68 -6.82
C SER A 87 1.48 6.43 -7.16
N VAL A 88 2.65 6.07 -6.63
CA VAL A 88 3.92 6.76 -6.93
C VAL A 88 4.25 6.73 -8.43
N VAL A 89 4.31 5.53 -9.03
CA VAL A 89 4.62 5.38 -10.47
C VAL A 89 3.57 6.04 -11.36
N ALA A 90 2.29 5.97 -10.96
CA ALA A 90 1.20 6.61 -11.69
C ALA A 90 1.28 8.15 -11.63
N ALA A 91 1.63 8.71 -10.48
CA ALA A 91 1.84 10.14 -10.29
C ALA A 91 3.01 10.64 -11.15
N ALA A 92 4.16 9.95 -11.11
CA ALA A 92 5.31 10.24 -11.97
C ALA A 92 4.94 10.20 -13.46
N SER A 93 4.20 9.17 -13.90
CA SER A 93 3.73 9.03 -15.29
C SER A 93 2.81 10.17 -15.73
N LEU A 94 1.86 10.55 -14.86
CA LEU A 94 0.94 11.66 -15.12
C LEU A 94 1.69 12.98 -15.29
N VAL A 95 2.67 13.24 -14.41
CA VAL A 95 3.44 14.48 -14.42
C VAL A 95 4.46 14.51 -15.56
N GLY A 96 5.08 13.38 -15.90
CA GLY A 96 5.92 13.24 -17.09
C GLY A 96 5.15 13.65 -18.35
N LYS A 97 3.96 13.06 -18.56
CA LYS A 97 3.06 13.42 -19.66
C LYS A 97 2.57 14.87 -19.59
N PHE A 98 2.32 15.41 -18.40
CA PHE A 98 1.88 16.79 -18.23
C PHE A 98 2.95 17.78 -18.70
N TRP A 99 4.21 17.57 -18.32
CA TRP A 99 5.30 18.45 -18.70
C TRP A 99 5.84 18.20 -20.11
N SER A 100 5.61 17.01 -20.69
CA SER A 100 6.09 16.69 -22.04
C SER A 100 5.58 17.66 -23.12
N SER A 101 4.37 18.21 -22.96
CA SER A 101 3.80 19.22 -23.87
C SER A 101 4.00 20.67 -23.39
N ARG A 102 4.76 20.89 -22.32
CA ARG A 102 4.95 22.19 -21.63
C ARG A 102 6.44 22.49 -21.41
N GLY A 103 7.27 22.18 -22.40
CA GLY A 103 8.72 22.45 -22.38
C GLY A 103 9.59 21.33 -21.78
N GLY A 104 8.98 20.32 -21.16
CA GLY A 104 9.69 19.23 -20.49
C GLY A 104 10.47 19.70 -19.26
N PHE A 105 11.31 18.83 -18.74
CA PHE A 105 12.25 19.11 -17.67
C PHE A 105 13.55 19.67 -18.26
N LYS A 106 14.05 20.76 -17.69
CA LYS A 106 15.40 21.29 -17.95
C LYS A 106 16.29 20.94 -16.78
N THR A 107 17.46 20.39 -17.07
CA THR A 107 18.34 19.86 -16.03
C THR A 107 19.80 20.18 -16.31
N SER A 108 20.57 20.49 -15.27
CA SER A 108 22.00 20.77 -15.35
C SER A 108 22.72 20.21 -14.12
N VAL A 109 23.88 19.58 -14.35
CA VAL A 109 24.77 19.17 -13.27
C VAL A 109 25.64 20.37 -12.91
N LEU A 110 25.58 20.81 -11.66
CA LEU A 110 26.31 21.98 -11.17
C LEU A 110 27.72 21.58 -10.73
N SER A 111 27.87 20.44 -10.07
CA SER A 111 29.18 19.88 -9.69
C SER A 111 29.07 18.37 -9.41
N THR A 112 30.19 17.65 -9.48
CA THR A 112 30.28 16.19 -9.24
C THR A 112 31.28 15.81 -8.15
N THR A 113 31.76 16.80 -7.42
CA THR A 113 32.80 16.63 -6.40
C THR A 113 32.29 15.79 -5.24
N LYS A 114 33.07 14.77 -4.89
CA LYS A 114 32.87 13.94 -3.70
C LYS A 114 33.99 14.20 -2.71
N ILE A 115 33.75 13.84 -1.46
CA ILE A 115 34.71 14.11 -0.38
C ILE A 115 34.89 12.89 0.53
N GLY A 116 36.03 12.87 1.19
CA GLY A 116 36.34 11.93 2.26
C GLY A 116 37.38 12.51 3.20
N GLN A 117 37.51 11.90 4.37
CA GLN A 117 38.30 12.46 5.44
C GLN A 117 39.19 11.40 6.09
N VAL A 118 40.41 11.80 6.42
CA VAL A 118 41.25 11.14 7.42
C VAL A 118 41.15 11.95 8.70
N HIS A 119 40.60 11.36 9.75
CA HIS A 119 40.42 11.95 11.06
C HIS A 119 41.56 11.51 11.97
N PHE A 120 42.24 12.46 12.63
CA PHE A 120 43.39 12.13 13.46
C PHE A 120 43.55 13.09 14.65
N MET A 121 44.24 12.60 15.67
CA MET A 121 44.60 13.37 16.87
C MET A 121 46.07 13.75 16.83
N PHE A 122 46.38 14.99 17.21
CA PHE A 122 47.73 15.51 17.33
C PHE A 122 47.80 16.54 18.46
N ALA A 123 48.56 16.22 19.51
CA ALA A 123 48.67 17.05 20.71
C ALA A 123 49.81 18.09 20.67
N GLY A 124 50.55 18.14 19.56
CA GLY A 124 51.66 19.06 19.39
C GLY A 124 51.22 20.47 18.96
N ASN A 125 52.20 21.26 18.57
CA ASN A 125 52.01 22.65 18.15
C ASN A 125 51.38 22.73 16.74
N LYS A 126 50.42 23.65 16.54
CA LYS A 126 49.68 23.82 15.28
C LYS A 126 50.58 24.12 14.08
N GLU A 127 51.54 25.03 14.23
CA GLU A 127 52.48 25.36 13.15
C GLU A 127 53.33 24.14 12.75
N ALA A 128 53.61 23.23 13.68
CA ALA A 128 54.34 22.00 13.39
C ALA A 128 53.53 21.03 12.51
N ILE A 129 52.23 20.83 12.77
CA ILE A 129 51.39 19.96 11.93
C ILE A 129 51.12 20.57 10.55
N GLU A 130 50.96 21.91 10.47
CA GLU A 130 50.84 22.61 9.20
C GLU A 130 52.11 22.45 8.34
N ALA A 131 53.29 22.65 8.94
CA ALA A 131 54.56 22.44 8.25
C ALA A 131 54.76 20.97 7.85
N TYR A 132 54.39 20.02 8.71
CA TYR A 132 54.44 18.59 8.41
C TYR A 132 53.51 18.24 7.25
N PHE A 133 52.29 18.76 7.23
CA PHE A 133 51.35 18.57 6.12
C PHE A 133 51.90 19.12 4.81
N LEU A 134 52.37 20.36 4.79
CA LEU A 134 52.91 20.99 3.58
C LEU A 134 54.12 20.22 3.03
N LYS A 135 55.00 19.73 3.91
CA LYS A 135 56.15 18.91 3.54
C LYS A 135 55.74 17.59 2.91
N ASN A 136 54.72 16.92 3.46
CA ASN A 136 54.30 15.58 3.02
C ASN A 136 53.22 15.59 1.92
N LYS A 137 52.60 16.73 1.60
CA LYS A 137 51.46 16.79 0.67
C LYS A 137 51.72 16.07 -0.66
N THR A 138 52.90 16.25 -1.26
CA THR A 138 53.29 15.55 -2.50
C THR A 138 53.38 14.03 -2.32
N GLU A 139 53.91 13.57 -1.18
CA GLU A 139 54.00 12.14 -0.86
C GLU A 139 52.62 11.52 -0.62
N LEU A 140 51.65 12.28 -0.08
CA LEU A 140 50.27 11.82 0.08
C LEU A 140 49.63 11.50 -1.28
N PHE A 141 49.83 12.34 -2.30
CA PHE A 141 49.38 12.03 -3.66
C PHE A 141 50.12 10.80 -4.21
N ALA A 142 51.44 10.75 -4.05
CA ALA A 142 52.26 9.64 -4.54
C ALA A 142 51.85 8.28 -3.95
N ALA A 143 51.48 8.24 -2.66
CA ALA A 143 51.00 7.04 -1.98
C ALA A 143 49.74 6.44 -2.62
N THR A 144 48.93 7.27 -3.30
CA THR A 144 47.69 6.83 -3.95
C THR A 144 47.84 6.49 -5.43
N ALA A 145 49.01 6.76 -6.04
CA ALA A 145 49.21 6.71 -7.49
C ALA A 145 48.85 5.35 -8.14
N SER A 146 49.08 4.23 -7.44
CA SER A 146 48.71 2.90 -7.93
C SER A 146 47.18 2.68 -7.95
N ILE A 147 46.47 3.28 -7.00
CA ILE A 147 45.01 3.20 -6.84
C ILE A 147 44.34 4.16 -7.84
N THR A 148 44.87 5.38 -7.99
CA THR A 148 44.28 6.45 -8.83
C THR A 148 44.53 6.27 -10.32
N LYS A 149 45.58 5.53 -10.72
CA LYS A 149 46.01 5.35 -12.13
C LYS A 149 44.86 5.16 -13.14
N ASN A 150 43.91 4.27 -12.85
CA ASN A 150 42.80 4.00 -13.78
C ASN A 150 41.70 5.06 -13.71
N MET A 151 41.52 5.72 -12.57
CA MET A 151 40.58 6.84 -12.43
C MET A 151 41.10 8.09 -13.15
N GLU A 152 42.39 8.39 -13.00
CA GLU A 152 43.08 9.50 -13.67
C GLU A 152 43.08 9.35 -15.19
N LYS A 153 43.27 8.13 -15.71
CA LYS A 153 43.10 7.85 -17.15
C LYS A 153 41.72 8.20 -17.70
N ARG A 154 40.69 8.16 -16.85
CA ARG A 154 39.32 8.54 -17.19
C ARG A 154 39.03 10.02 -16.89
N GLY A 155 40.05 10.78 -16.45
CA GLY A 155 39.99 12.20 -16.11
C GLY A 155 39.46 12.49 -14.70
N GLY A 156 39.38 11.48 -13.81
CA GLY A 156 39.02 11.64 -12.40
C GLY A 156 40.26 11.56 -11.49
N GLY A 157 40.07 11.23 -10.21
CA GLY A 157 41.14 11.08 -9.23
C GLY A 157 40.94 11.96 -8.01
N ILE A 158 42.03 12.24 -7.30
CA ILE A 158 42.07 13.19 -6.19
C ILE A 158 42.23 14.60 -6.79
N LEU A 159 41.37 15.53 -6.38
CA LEU A 159 41.41 16.92 -6.82
C LEU A 159 42.29 17.75 -5.88
N ASP A 160 42.11 17.60 -4.58
CA ASP A 160 42.91 18.30 -3.57
C ASP A 160 42.89 17.56 -2.21
N ILE A 161 43.88 17.85 -1.39
CA ILE A 161 43.98 17.47 0.02
C ILE A 161 44.22 18.75 0.81
N ILE A 162 43.40 19.02 1.82
CA ILE A 162 43.53 20.17 2.72
C ILE A 162 43.55 19.72 4.17
N LEU A 163 44.39 20.36 4.99
CA LEU A 163 44.40 20.17 6.44
C LEU A 163 43.35 21.09 7.07
N ILE A 164 42.47 20.53 7.90
CA ILE A 164 41.45 21.25 8.65
C ILE A 164 41.74 21.10 10.14
N ASP A 165 41.84 22.24 10.83
CA ASP A 165 41.95 22.33 12.27
C ASP A 165 40.55 22.32 12.91
N LYS A 166 40.34 21.41 13.85
CA LYS A 166 39.10 21.25 14.62
C LYS A 166 39.34 21.30 16.13
N THR A 167 40.49 21.82 16.55
CA THR A 167 40.90 21.86 17.97
C THR A 167 39.99 22.72 18.85
N ASP A 168 39.32 23.71 18.27
CA ASP A 168 38.30 24.53 18.95
C ASP A 168 37.03 23.74 19.31
N GLU A 169 36.71 22.68 18.56
CA GLU A 169 35.52 21.83 18.76
C GLU A 169 35.84 20.56 19.57
N LEU A 170 37.04 20.00 19.38
CA LEU A 170 37.53 18.83 20.08
C LEU A 170 39.05 18.93 20.25
N ALA A 171 39.53 18.88 21.48
CA ALA A 171 40.96 19.02 21.76
C ALA A 171 41.81 18.06 20.92
N ASN A 172 42.89 18.57 20.33
CA ASN A 172 43.87 17.85 19.50
C ASN A 172 43.31 17.28 18.17
N TYR A 173 42.11 17.65 17.74
CA TYR A 173 41.48 17.05 16.57
C TYR A 173 41.77 17.79 15.26
N TYR A 174 42.18 17.03 14.25
CA TYR A 174 42.44 17.52 12.90
C TYR A 174 41.84 16.57 11.84
N GLN A 175 41.69 17.09 10.62
CA GLN A 175 41.25 16.30 9.47
C GLN A 175 42.13 16.56 8.25
N LEU A 176 42.47 15.52 7.50
CA LEU A 176 42.80 15.69 6.08
C LEU A 176 41.50 15.55 5.30
N HIS A 177 41.03 16.66 4.74
CA HIS A 177 39.86 16.68 3.87
C HIS A 177 40.30 16.51 2.41
N VAL A 178 39.82 15.44 1.79
CA VAL A 178 40.22 15.04 0.44
C VAL A 178 39.03 15.17 -0.50
N THR A 179 39.23 15.84 -1.63
CA THR A 179 38.21 16.03 -2.68
C THR A 179 38.50 15.13 -3.86
N PHE A 180 37.46 14.57 -4.48
CA PHE A 180 37.56 13.54 -5.52
C PHE A 180 36.64 13.81 -6.70
N GLU A 181 37.07 13.38 -7.88
CA GLU A 181 36.25 13.19 -9.08
C GLU A 181 36.24 11.69 -9.46
N THR A 182 35.05 11.09 -9.50
CA THR A 182 34.87 9.63 -9.65
C THR A 182 34.19 9.21 -10.94
N LYS A 183 33.92 10.18 -11.84
CA LYS A 183 33.27 9.99 -13.15
C LYS A 183 31.97 9.20 -13.01
N ASP A 184 31.86 8.07 -13.69
CA ASP A 184 30.66 7.24 -13.73
C ASP A 184 30.51 6.29 -12.54
N SER A 185 31.45 6.29 -11.60
CA SER A 185 31.32 5.50 -10.38
C SER A 185 30.83 6.36 -9.22
N MET A 186 30.04 5.77 -8.32
CA MET A 186 29.79 6.36 -7.00
C MET A 186 31.10 6.59 -6.24
N GLY A 187 32.05 5.65 -6.35
CA GLY A 187 33.42 5.83 -5.89
C GLY A 187 33.70 5.52 -4.42
N ALA A 188 32.76 4.97 -3.66
CA ALA A 188 32.96 4.68 -2.22
C ALA A 188 34.23 3.86 -1.93
N ASN A 189 34.38 2.69 -2.56
CA ASN A 189 35.56 1.83 -2.37
C ASN A 189 36.85 2.52 -2.82
N PHE A 190 36.80 3.26 -3.93
CA PHE A 190 37.95 3.98 -4.46
C PHE A 190 38.42 5.08 -3.49
N ILE A 191 37.48 5.88 -2.97
CA ILE A 191 37.74 6.93 -1.99
C ILE A 191 38.32 6.32 -0.71
N ASN A 192 37.69 5.29 -0.15
CA ASN A 192 38.16 4.65 1.08
C ASN A 192 39.58 4.10 0.94
N SER A 193 39.88 3.38 -0.15
CA SER A 193 41.24 2.88 -0.39
C SER A 193 42.27 4.01 -0.54
N CYS A 194 41.91 5.14 -1.14
CA CYS A 194 42.79 6.31 -1.19
C CYS A 194 43.02 6.90 0.20
N LEU A 195 41.96 7.06 1.00
CA LEU A 195 42.06 7.60 2.36
C LEU A 195 42.88 6.71 3.30
N GLU A 196 42.75 5.38 3.18
CA GLU A 196 43.57 4.42 3.93
C GLU A 196 45.05 4.54 3.56
N ALA A 197 45.37 4.67 2.27
CA ALA A 197 46.74 4.88 1.81
C ALA A 197 47.31 6.24 2.27
N ILE A 198 46.51 7.31 2.19
CA ILE A 198 46.87 8.65 2.69
C ILE A 198 47.14 8.59 4.20
N ALA A 199 46.25 7.96 4.98
CA ALA A 199 46.38 7.86 6.41
C ALA A 199 47.67 7.12 6.80
N LYS A 200 47.95 5.99 6.15
CA LYS A 200 49.18 5.22 6.38
C LYS A 200 50.44 6.02 6.05
N GLN A 201 50.42 6.83 4.98
CA GLN A 201 51.56 7.69 4.62
C GLN A 201 51.71 8.88 5.58
N PHE A 202 50.61 9.41 6.08
CA PHE A 202 50.63 10.61 6.93
C PHE A 202 51.00 10.32 8.38
N GLN A 203 50.69 9.12 8.88
CA GLN A 203 50.93 8.68 10.25
C GLN A 203 52.41 8.76 10.65
N ASN A 204 52.67 9.18 11.90
CA ASN A 204 53.97 9.14 12.57
C ASN A 204 53.77 8.91 14.08
N ASP A 205 54.85 9.00 14.88
CA ASP A 205 54.82 8.75 16.32
C ASP A 205 53.93 9.73 17.11
N ASP A 206 53.68 10.93 16.59
CA ASP A 206 52.89 11.98 17.25
C ASP A 206 51.44 12.07 16.71
N ILE A 207 51.13 11.36 15.62
CA ILE A 207 49.84 11.41 14.93
C ILE A 207 49.08 10.10 15.13
N GLU A 208 47.96 10.18 15.82
CA GLU A 208 47.05 9.05 15.98
C GLU A 208 45.92 9.13 14.94
N ILE A 209 45.97 8.26 13.93
CA ILE A 209 44.85 8.12 12.99
C ILE A 209 43.68 7.44 13.70
N VAL A 210 42.53 8.11 13.72
CA VAL A 210 41.30 7.59 14.32
C VAL A 210 40.48 6.82 13.29
N MET A 211 40.23 7.41 12.11
CA MET A 211 39.45 6.78 11.05
C MET A 211 39.66 7.44 9.69
N SER A 212 39.43 6.67 8.62
CA SER A 212 39.54 7.11 7.22
C SER A 212 38.31 6.66 6.46
N ILE A 213 37.44 7.59 6.05
CA ILE A 213 36.15 7.24 5.47
C ILE A 213 35.63 8.33 4.52
N LEU A 214 34.90 7.93 3.48
CA LEU A 214 34.14 8.86 2.65
C LEU A 214 33.07 9.62 3.46
N SER A 215 32.61 10.77 2.96
CA SER A 215 31.42 11.45 3.47
C SER A 215 30.27 11.34 2.47
N ASN A 216 29.08 10.98 2.97
CA ASN A 216 27.84 11.01 2.19
C ASN A 216 27.22 12.42 2.13
N TYR A 217 27.67 13.35 2.97
CA TYR A 217 27.32 14.75 2.81
C TYR A 217 28.22 15.37 1.74
N VAL A 218 27.71 15.46 0.51
CA VAL A 218 28.41 15.96 -0.68
C VAL A 218 27.66 17.14 -1.31
N PRO A 219 27.64 18.32 -0.66
CA PRO A 219 26.91 19.49 -1.16
C PRO A 219 27.37 19.94 -2.55
N GLU A 220 28.60 19.61 -2.93
CA GLU A 220 29.21 19.88 -4.24
C GLU A 220 29.01 18.72 -5.25
N CYS A 221 28.14 17.76 -5.00
CA CYS A 221 27.73 16.75 -5.98
C CYS A 221 26.29 17.04 -6.46
N LEU A 222 26.09 18.27 -6.93
CA LEU A 222 24.79 18.93 -7.03
C LEU A 222 24.22 18.89 -8.46
N VAL A 223 22.92 18.59 -8.58
CA VAL A 223 22.17 18.70 -9.83
C VAL A 223 20.94 19.56 -9.63
N ARG A 224 20.60 20.31 -10.68
CA ARG A 224 19.37 21.10 -10.77
C ARG A 224 18.42 20.48 -11.79
N ALA A 225 17.15 20.41 -11.43
CA ALA A 225 16.05 20.12 -12.36
C ALA A 225 14.95 21.17 -12.21
N GLU A 226 14.37 21.60 -13.32
CA GLU A 226 13.31 22.60 -13.35
C GLU A 226 12.29 22.37 -14.44
N VAL A 227 11.08 22.87 -14.20
CA VAL A 227 9.97 22.94 -15.16
C VAL A 227 9.42 24.36 -15.16
N SER A 228 8.98 24.83 -16.33
CA SER A 228 8.44 26.17 -16.48
C SER A 228 7.44 26.24 -17.62
N CYS A 229 6.32 26.93 -17.42
CA CYS A 229 5.35 27.21 -18.48
C CYS A 229 4.59 28.51 -18.19
N LYS A 230 3.78 28.95 -19.16
CA LYS A 230 2.81 30.01 -18.89
C LYS A 230 1.78 29.54 -17.87
N ILE A 231 1.28 30.47 -17.05
CA ILE A 231 0.28 30.15 -16.02
C ILE A 231 -0.97 29.52 -16.65
N ASP A 232 -1.42 30.03 -17.80
CA ASP A 232 -2.60 29.54 -18.51
C ASP A 232 -2.46 28.06 -18.96
N ASP A 233 -1.23 27.60 -19.21
CA ASP A 233 -0.96 26.23 -19.63
C ASP A 233 -1.08 25.22 -18.48
N LEU A 234 -1.06 25.65 -17.22
CA LEU A 234 -1.16 24.75 -16.06
C LEU A 234 -2.49 23.98 -16.02
N GLY A 235 -3.53 24.53 -16.67
CA GLY A 235 -4.86 23.96 -16.74
C GLY A 235 -5.64 23.99 -15.43
N GLY A 236 -6.86 23.43 -15.47
CA GLY A 236 -7.84 23.56 -14.39
C GLY A 236 -8.70 24.82 -14.54
N GLU A 237 -9.71 24.97 -13.68
CA GLU A 237 -10.70 26.05 -13.78
C GLU A 237 -10.11 27.44 -13.51
N ASN A 238 -9.06 27.53 -12.68
CA ASN A 238 -8.39 28.79 -12.36
C ASN A 238 -6.87 28.57 -12.23
N PRO A 239 -6.13 28.59 -13.37
CA PRO A 239 -4.70 28.32 -13.38
C PRO A 239 -3.88 29.31 -12.54
N LYS A 240 -4.27 30.59 -12.51
CA LYS A 240 -3.62 31.63 -11.69
C LYS A 240 -3.74 31.34 -10.19
N LYS A 241 -4.94 31.00 -9.72
CA LYS A 241 -5.17 30.62 -8.32
C LYS A 241 -4.44 29.32 -7.97
N PHE A 242 -4.37 28.37 -8.90
CA PHE A 242 -3.59 27.15 -8.73
C PHE A 242 -2.10 27.46 -8.55
N ALA A 243 -1.50 28.26 -9.44
CA ALA A 243 -0.10 28.67 -9.35
C ALA A 243 0.22 29.37 -8.02
N GLN A 244 -0.63 30.32 -7.59
CA GLN A 244 -0.47 31.03 -6.32
C GLN A 244 -0.57 30.09 -5.11
N LYS A 245 -1.54 29.17 -5.09
CA LYS A 245 -1.66 28.17 -4.03
C LYS A 245 -0.48 27.21 -4.01
N PHE A 246 0.03 26.82 -5.19
CA PHE A 246 1.18 25.96 -5.32
C PHE A 246 2.43 26.63 -4.75
N GLU A 247 2.71 27.87 -5.14
CA GLU A 247 3.82 28.66 -4.60
C GLU A 247 3.70 28.82 -3.08
N GLN A 248 2.50 29.12 -2.58
CA GLN A 248 2.24 29.22 -1.15
C GLN A 248 2.52 27.90 -0.42
N ALA A 249 2.14 26.75 -0.99
CA ALA A 249 2.40 25.45 -0.40
C ALA A 249 3.90 25.12 -0.31
N VAL A 250 4.68 25.53 -1.33
CA VAL A 250 6.15 25.40 -1.32
C VAL A 250 6.76 26.32 -0.26
N LYS A 251 6.33 27.59 -0.18
CA LYS A 251 6.78 28.53 0.86
C LYS A 251 6.49 28.03 2.28
N ILE A 252 5.33 27.40 2.50
CA ILE A 252 5.04 26.75 3.79
C ILE A 252 6.05 25.64 4.08
N ALA A 253 6.40 24.81 3.09
CA ALA A 253 7.42 23.77 3.25
C ALA A 253 8.84 24.32 3.42
N GLU A 254 9.12 25.53 2.96
CA GLU A 254 10.41 26.20 3.20
C GLU A 254 10.54 26.71 4.65
N ILE A 255 9.43 27.09 5.27
CA ILE A 255 9.38 27.72 6.59
C ILE A 255 9.11 26.71 7.72
N GLU A 256 8.23 25.73 7.50
CA GLU A 256 7.73 24.82 8.54
C GLU A 256 8.39 23.42 8.44
N PRO A 257 9.31 23.05 9.35
CA PRO A 257 10.02 21.78 9.31
C PRO A 257 9.10 20.54 9.25
N TYR A 258 7.97 20.54 9.97
CA TYR A 258 7.03 19.41 9.92
C TYR A 258 6.49 19.18 8.50
N ARG A 259 6.22 20.27 7.77
CA ARG A 259 5.80 20.19 6.37
C ARG A 259 6.97 19.86 5.47
N ALA A 260 8.14 20.47 5.68
CA ALA A 260 9.36 20.23 4.91
C ALA A 260 9.72 18.75 4.87
N VAL A 261 9.67 18.04 6.00
CA VAL A 261 9.98 16.60 6.08
C VAL A 261 9.03 15.80 5.19
N THR A 262 7.73 16.06 5.27
CA THR A 262 6.73 15.37 4.44
C THR A 262 6.86 15.74 2.95
N HIS A 263 7.22 16.99 2.68
CA HIS A 263 7.45 17.51 1.34
C HIS A 263 8.63 16.82 0.66
N ASN A 264 9.75 16.72 1.37
CA ASN A 264 10.97 16.07 0.91
C ASN A 264 10.78 14.55 0.80
N LYS A 265 10.07 13.90 1.74
CA LYS A 265 9.65 12.49 1.58
C LYS A 265 8.95 12.26 0.23
N GLY A 266 8.08 13.17 -0.17
CA GLY A 266 7.41 13.11 -1.48
C GLY A 266 8.37 13.23 -2.67
N ILE A 267 9.47 13.99 -2.55
CA ILE A 267 10.55 14.01 -3.54
C ILE A 267 11.25 12.63 -3.57
N MET A 268 11.60 12.11 -2.39
CA MET A 268 12.36 10.87 -2.25
C MET A 268 11.61 9.64 -2.77
N ASN A 269 10.27 9.62 -2.68
CA ASN A 269 9.44 8.60 -3.36
C ASN A 269 9.79 8.43 -4.85
N GLY A 270 10.07 9.54 -5.55
CA GLY A 270 10.46 9.51 -6.96
C GLY A 270 11.93 9.14 -7.14
N ILE A 271 12.81 9.68 -6.30
CA ILE A 271 14.25 9.48 -6.37
C ILE A 271 14.63 8.04 -6.03
N ASP A 272 14.25 7.57 -4.86
CA ASP A 272 14.61 6.25 -4.34
C ASP A 272 14.12 5.13 -5.23
N ALA A 273 12.95 5.30 -5.83
CA ALA A 273 12.41 4.33 -6.76
C ALA A 273 13.32 4.13 -7.98
N VAL A 274 13.93 5.19 -8.51
CA VAL A 274 14.87 5.09 -9.65
C VAL A 274 16.26 4.66 -9.17
N VAL A 275 16.69 5.11 -7.99
CA VAL A 275 17.96 4.69 -7.38
C VAL A 275 17.98 3.18 -7.15
N LEU A 276 16.92 2.61 -6.59
CA LEU A 276 16.74 1.16 -6.42
C LEU A 276 16.69 0.43 -7.77
N ALA A 277 15.91 0.95 -8.73
CA ALA A 277 15.81 0.34 -10.06
C ALA A 277 17.15 0.26 -10.78
N THR A 278 18.03 1.25 -10.58
CA THR A 278 19.36 1.34 -11.19
C THR A 278 20.49 0.78 -10.31
N GLY A 279 20.16 0.07 -9.23
CA GLY A 279 21.13 -0.63 -8.39
C GLY A 279 22.09 0.29 -7.63
N ASN A 280 21.68 1.54 -7.37
CA ASN A 280 22.44 2.53 -6.61
C ASN A 280 22.07 2.49 -5.11
N ASP A 281 22.92 3.09 -4.26
CA ASP A 281 22.70 3.13 -2.81
C ASP A 281 21.73 4.26 -2.43
N PHE A 282 20.48 3.92 -2.13
CA PHE A 282 19.46 4.90 -1.72
C PHE A 282 19.74 5.53 -0.35
N ARG A 283 20.45 4.85 0.57
CA ARG A 283 20.76 5.41 1.89
C ARG A 283 21.75 6.55 1.79
N ALA A 284 22.74 6.41 0.91
CA ALA A 284 23.72 7.47 0.64
C ALA A 284 23.03 8.72 0.07
N ILE A 285 22.07 8.52 -0.85
CA ILE A 285 21.29 9.60 -1.46
C ILE A 285 20.37 10.27 -0.43
N GLU A 286 19.61 9.49 0.34
CA GLU A 286 18.73 9.99 1.40
C GLU A 286 19.50 10.82 2.45
N ALA A 287 20.61 10.27 2.97
CA ALA A 287 21.44 10.95 3.96
C ALA A 287 21.98 12.29 3.43
N GLY A 288 22.51 12.30 2.20
CA GLY A 288 23.03 13.51 1.56
C GLY A 288 21.93 14.55 1.30
N ALA A 289 20.79 14.13 0.77
CA ALA A 289 19.65 14.99 0.46
C ALA A 289 19.07 15.64 1.73
N HIS A 290 18.80 14.85 2.77
CA HIS A 290 18.24 15.35 4.02
C HIS A 290 19.22 16.22 4.79
N ALA A 291 20.53 15.92 4.78
CA ALA A 291 21.53 16.81 5.35
C ALA A 291 21.59 18.14 4.58
N TYR A 292 21.54 18.10 3.24
CA TYR A 292 21.52 19.29 2.39
C TYR A 292 20.28 20.17 2.61
N ALA A 293 19.13 19.57 2.91
CA ALA A 293 17.91 20.28 3.30
C ALA A 293 18.07 21.10 4.58
N SER A 294 19.07 20.78 5.42
CA SER A 294 19.37 21.48 6.68
C SER A 294 20.61 22.38 6.64
N ARG A 295 21.25 22.55 5.47
CA ARG A 295 22.54 23.25 5.32
C ARG A 295 22.55 24.72 5.81
N ASN A 296 21.39 25.35 5.91
CA ASN A 296 21.23 26.73 6.37
C ASN A 296 20.84 26.82 7.87
N GLY A 297 21.04 25.75 8.64
CA GLY A 297 20.76 25.69 10.09
C GLY A 297 19.37 25.16 10.46
N THR A 298 18.38 25.27 9.58
CA THR A 298 17.03 24.72 9.77
C THR A 298 16.65 23.81 8.61
N TYR A 299 16.02 22.67 8.90
CA TYR A 299 15.53 21.76 7.88
C TYR A 299 14.40 22.40 7.05
N SER A 300 14.58 22.45 5.73
CA SER A 300 13.71 23.16 4.79
C SER A 300 13.40 22.32 3.53
N SER A 301 12.56 22.84 2.64
CA SER A 301 12.25 22.22 1.35
C SER A 301 13.47 22.15 0.43
N LEU A 302 13.64 21.03 -0.29
CA LEU A 302 14.66 20.89 -1.35
C LEU A 302 14.23 21.53 -2.67
N SER A 303 12.92 21.74 -2.87
CA SER A 303 12.37 22.34 -4.07
C SER A 303 11.87 23.77 -3.81
N HIS A 304 11.83 24.57 -4.85
CA HIS A 304 11.43 25.97 -4.80
C HIS A 304 10.45 26.29 -5.93
N CYS A 305 9.58 27.27 -5.72
CA CYS A 305 8.61 27.72 -6.70
C CYS A 305 8.62 29.24 -6.79
N LYS A 306 8.46 29.74 -8.01
CA LYS A 306 8.33 31.16 -8.30
C LYS A 306 7.22 31.37 -9.32
N VAL A 307 6.31 32.28 -9.00
CA VAL A 307 5.26 32.74 -9.90
C VAL A 307 5.52 34.21 -10.22
N THR A 308 5.81 34.50 -11.49
CA THR A 308 5.86 35.88 -12.02
C THR A 308 4.54 36.20 -12.72
N GLU A 309 4.41 37.37 -13.36
CA GLU A 309 3.12 37.83 -13.92
C GLU A 309 2.47 36.82 -14.88
N ASP A 310 3.24 36.14 -15.73
CA ASP A 310 2.73 35.15 -16.70
C ASP A 310 3.40 33.76 -16.58
N THR A 311 4.47 33.62 -15.79
CA THR A 311 5.28 32.39 -15.78
C THR A 311 5.25 31.69 -14.43
N PHE A 312 4.98 30.38 -14.47
CA PHE A 312 5.18 29.47 -13.36
C PHE A 312 6.50 28.74 -13.54
N THR A 313 7.38 28.78 -12.53
CA THR A 313 8.64 28.04 -12.51
C THR A 313 8.76 27.25 -11.20
N PHE A 314 9.19 25.99 -11.31
CA PHE A 314 9.33 25.08 -10.20
C PHE A 314 10.61 24.25 -10.38
N TRP A 315 11.47 24.21 -9.36
CA TRP A 315 12.80 23.58 -9.47
C TRP A 315 13.26 22.92 -8.18
N ILE A 316 14.27 22.07 -8.30
CA ILE A 316 14.97 21.39 -7.19
C ILE A 316 16.47 21.48 -7.41
N GLU A 317 17.21 21.65 -6.32
CA GLU A 317 18.67 21.48 -6.27
C GLU A 317 18.98 20.45 -5.18
N ILE A 318 19.59 19.33 -5.58
CA ILE A 318 19.76 18.18 -4.68
C ILE A 318 21.08 17.45 -4.97
N PRO A 319 21.86 17.08 -3.93
CA PRO A 319 23.07 16.31 -4.11
C PRO A 319 22.75 14.85 -4.45
N LEU A 320 23.33 14.32 -5.53
CA LEU A 320 23.09 12.95 -6.00
C LEU A 320 24.41 12.25 -6.37
N ALA A 321 25.05 11.61 -5.39
CA ALA A 321 26.25 10.80 -5.61
C ALA A 321 25.90 9.42 -6.20
N LEU A 322 25.72 9.37 -7.53
CA LEU A 322 25.29 8.18 -8.25
C LEU A 322 26.44 7.54 -9.04
N GLY A 323 26.25 6.29 -9.46
CA GLY A 323 27.10 5.59 -10.40
C GLY A 323 26.30 4.82 -11.46
N THR A 324 26.91 4.63 -12.61
CA THR A 324 26.42 3.75 -13.70
C THR A 324 27.36 2.58 -13.95
N VAL A 325 28.49 2.54 -13.22
CA VAL A 325 29.43 1.42 -13.20
C VAL A 325 29.80 1.00 -11.77
N GLY A 326 30.08 -0.30 -11.61
CA GLY A 326 30.54 -0.88 -10.35
C GLY A 326 29.41 -1.22 -9.38
N GLY A 327 29.68 -2.18 -8.48
CA GLY A 327 28.69 -2.67 -7.52
C GLY A 327 27.48 -3.30 -8.20
N LEU A 328 26.31 -3.16 -7.57
CA LEU A 328 25.05 -3.75 -8.07
C LEU A 328 24.60 -3.15 -9.42
N THR A 329 25.05 -1.95 -9.77
CA THR A 329 24.64 -1.27 -11.01
C THR A 329 24.93 -2.13 -12.26
N ALA A 330 26.07 -2.84 -12.26
CA ALA A 330 26.51 -3.72 -13.34
C ALA A 330 26.24 -5.22 -13.07
N LEU A 331 26.09 -5.63 -11.82
CA LEU A 331 25.89 -7.04 -11.45
C LEU A 331 24.42 -7.46 -11.57
N HIS A 332 23.49 -6.67 -11.01
CA HIS A 332 22.08 -7.06 -10.95
C HIS A 332 21.43 -6.97 -12.34
N PRO A 333 20.80 -8.06 -12.87
CA PRO A 333 20.22 -8.06 -14.21
C PRO A 333 19.18 -6.95 -14.45
N MET A 334 18.24 -6.75 -13.51
CA MET A 334 17.25 -5.67 -13.59
C MET A 334 17.85 -4.26 -13.50
N SER A 335 19.00 -4.09 -12.84
CA SER A 335 19.70 -2.81 -12.82
C SER A 335 20.29 -2.49 -14.20
N LYS A 336 20.94 -3.46 -14.83
CA LYS A 336 21.44 -3.32 -16.21
C LYS A 336 20.32 -3.00 -17.19
N LEU A 337 19.19 -3.70 -17.08
CA LEU A 337 18.01 -3.45 -17.90
C LEU A 337 17.46 -2.03 -17.65
N SER A 338 17.45 -1.56 -16.41
CA SER A 338 17.02 -0.19 -16.07
C SER A 338 17.93 0.87 -16.70
N LEU A 339 19.25 0.69 -16.63
CA LEU A 339 20.19 1.58 -17.30
C LEU A 339 20.04 1.53 -18.82
N GLU A 340 19.75 0.37 -19.41
CA GLU A 340 19.45 0.24 -20.84
C GLU A 340 18.14 0.92 -21.23
N LEU A 341 17.07 0.78 -20.43
CA LEU A 341 15.79 1.48 -20.62
C LEU A 341 15.97 3.00 -20.57
N LEU A 342 16.89 3.47 -19.71
CA LEU A 342 17.33 4.87 -19.64
C LEU A 342 18.33 5.26 -20.75
N GLN A 343 18.56 4.39 -21.73
CA GLN A 343 19.45 4.62 -22.88
C GLN A 343 20.92 4.80 -22.50
N LYS A 344 21.39 4.02 -21.51
CA LYS A 344 22.77 3.93 -21.02
C LYS A 344 23.37 5.30 -20.66
N PRO A 345 22.79 6.01 -19.68
CA PRO A 345 23.28 7.33 -19.29
C PRO A 345 24.68 7.25 -18.65
N SER A 346 25.44 8.34 -18.74
CA SER A 346 26.54 8.64 -17.81
C SER A 346 26.00 8.91 -16.39
N ALA A 347 26.85 8.93 -15.37
CA ALA A 347 26.41 9.27 -14.01
C ALA A 347 25.80 10.68 -13.95
N LYS A 348 26.34 11.64 -14.72
CA LYS A 348 25.80 13.01 -14.83
C LYS A 348 24.40 13.03 -15.42
N GLU A 349 24.16 12.28 -16.49
CA GLU A 349 22.83 12.15 -17.08
C GLU A 349 21.87 11.41 -16.14
N LEU A 350 22.35 10.41 -15.38
CA LEU A 350 21.53 9.73 -14.38
C LEU A 350 21.13 10.69 -13.25
N MET A 351 22.02 11.56 -12.78
CA MET A 351 21.67 12.62 -11.82
C MET A 351 20.52 13.50 -12.34
N GLN A 352 20.60 13.92 -13.60
CA GLN A 352 19.57 14.73 -14.24
C GLN A 352 18.22 14.01 -14.30
N ILE A 353 18.24 12.74 -14.69
CA ILE A 353 17.04 11.89 -14.79
C ILE A 353 16.38 11.70 -13.41
N ILE A 354 17.18 11.37 -12.39
CA ILE A 354 16.68 11.12 -11.04
C ILE A 354 16.16 12.42 -10.39
N ALA A 355 16.84 13.56 -10.58
CA ALA A 355 16.34 14.85 -10.12
C ALA A 355 15.00 15.23 -10.77
N ALA A 356 14.84 14.95 -12.07
CA ALA A 356 13.56 15.15 -12.77
C ALA A 356 12.45 14.24 -12.22
N ALA A 357 12.75 12.98 -11.88
CA ALA A 357 11.80 12.06 -11.26
C ALA A 357 11.35 12.57 -9.87
N GLY A 358 12.29 13.04 -9.04
CA GLY A 358 11.98 13.66 -7.74
C GLY A 358 11.13 14.92 -7.87
N LEU A 359 11.48 15.82 -8.79
CA LEU A 359 10.69 17.04 -9.06
C LEU A 359 9.28 16.70 -9.56
N ALA A 360 9.15 15.71 -10.43
CA ALA A 360 7.85 15.24 -10.94
C ALA A 360 6.96 14.72 -9.80
N GLN A 361 7.53 13.93 -8.90
CA GLN A 361 6.80 13.37 -7.78
C GLN A 361 6.36 14.45 -6.79
N ASN A 362 7.20 15.45 -6.54
CA ASN A 362 6.85 16.57 -5.68
C ASN A 362 5.76 17.47 -6.31
N PHE A 363 5.85 17.74 -7.62
CA PHE A 363 4.79 18.42 -8.34
C PHE A 363 3.46 17.67 -8.25
N ALA A 364 3.46 16.34 -8.40
CA ALA A 364 2.25 15.54 -8.29
C ALA A 364 1.60 15.66 -6.91
N ALA A 365 2.40 15.55 -5.85
CA ALA A 365 1.93 15.67 -4.47
C ALA A 365 1.35 17.05 -4.18
N LEU A 366 2.06 18.13 -4.56
CA LEU A 366 1.60 19.50 -4.37
C LEU A 366 0.33 19.79 -5.19
N ARG A 367 0.27 19.32 -6.44
CA ARG A 367 -0.92 19.46 -7.28
C ARG A 367 -2.13 18.78 -6.66
N ALA A 368 -1.96 17.58 -6.11
CA ALA A 368 -3.04 16.86 -5.44
C ALA A 368 -3.50 17.61 -4.16
N LEU A 369 -2.57 18.08 -3.33
CA LEU A 369 -2.87 18.80 -2.08
C LEU A 369 -3.57 20.15 -2.30
N THR A 370 -3.22 20.86 -3.37
CA THR A 370 -3.75 22.21 -3.65
C THR A 370 -5.05 22.22 -4.45
N THR A 371 -5.50 21.05 -4.95
CA THR A 371 -6.73 20.90 -5.74
C THR A 371 -7.79 20.08 -5.01
N LYS A 372 -7.91 18.77 -5.28
CA LYS A 372 -8.97 17.87 -4.76
C LYS A 372 -8.54 17.05 -3.53
N GLY A 373 -7.30 17.20 -3.06
CA GLY A 373 -6.69 16.41 -1.97
C GLY A 373 -6.05 15.10 -2.46
N ILE A 374 -4.99 14.65 -1.76
CA ILE A 374 -4.23 13.42 -2.11
C ILE A 374 -5.09 12.15 -2.12
N GLN A 375 -6.06 12.07 -1.21
CA GLN A 375 -6.87 10.87 -1.02
C GLN A 375 -7.69 10.50 -2.27
N HIS A 376 -8.17 11.48 -3.04
CA HIS A 376 -9.06 11.23 -4.17
C HIS A 376 -8.44 10.31 -5.24
N GLY A 377 -7.13 10.44 -5.53
CA GLY A 377 -6.42 9.57 -6.47
C GLY A 377 -5.85 8.28 -5.84
N HIS A 378 -5.37 8.36 -4.60
CA HIS A 378 -4.84 7.21 -3.85
C HIS A 378 -5.89 6.13 -3.58
N MET A 379 -7.15 6.54 -3.35
CA MET A 379 -8.19 5.59 -2.95
C MET A 379 -8.50 4.52 -3.99
N LYS A 380 -8.29 4.76 -5.29
CA LYS A 380 -8.56 3.74 -6.32
C LYS A 380 -7.57 2.55 -6.24
N MET A 381 -6.29 2.81 -5.99
CA MET A 381 -5.32 1.72 -5.76
C MET A 381 -5.43 1.14 -4.35
N HIS A 382 -5.67 1.99 -3.35
CA HIS A 382 -5.88 1.51 -1.98
C HIS A 382 -7.09 0.56 -1.88
N LEU A 383 -8.13 0.81 -2.67
CA LEU A 383 -9.28 -0.08 -2.82
C LEU A 383 -8.86 -1.48 -3.28
N GLN A 384 -7.97 -1.60 -4.27
CA GLN A 384 -7.46 -2.89 -4.74
C GLN A 384 -6.71 -3.65 -3.66
N ASN A 385 -5.89 -2.96 -2.85
CA ASN A 385 -5.17 -3.59 -1.76
C ASN A 385 -6.13 -4.18 -0.71
N ILE A 386 -7.19 -3.43 -0.37
CA ILE A 386 -8.24 -3.94 0.53
C ILE A 386 -8.94 -5.14 -0.11
N LEU A 387 -9.35 -5.05 -1.39
CA LEU A 387 -10.01 -6.15 -2.08
C LEU A 387 -9.16 -7.43 -2.11
N ASN A 388 -7.86 -7.30 -2.37
CA ASN A 388 -6.93 -8.43 -2.36
C ASN A 388 -6.76 -9.04 -0.96
N GLN A 389 -6.70 -8.21 0.09
CA GLN A 389 -6.66 -8.67 1.49
C GLN A 389 -7.88 -9.51 1.87
N PHE A 390 -9.06 -9.21 1.31
CA PHE A 390 -10.29 -9.96 1.52
C PHE A 390 -10.52 -11.09 0.49
N HIS A 391 -9.50 -11.39 -0.33
CA HIS A 391 -9.54 -12.38 -1.40
C HIS A 391 -10.78 -12.21 -2.29
N ALA A 392 -11.11 -10.95 -2.63
CA ALA A 392 -12.28 -10.66 -3.46
C ALA A 392 -12.15 -11.31 -4.85
N THR A 393 -13.23 -11.93 -5.33
CA THR A 393 -13.29 -12.45 -6.70
C THR A 393 -13.31 -11.29 -7.70
N GLU A 394 -13.01 -11.55 -8.98
CA GLU A 394 -13.05 -10.50 -10.01
C GLU A 394 -14.45 -9.84 -10.13
N ASP A 395 -15.53 -10.62 -9.98
CA ASP A 395 -16.89 -10.09 -9.96
C ASP A 395 -17.16 -9.18 -8.75
N GLU A 396 -16.65 -9.56 -7.58
CA GLU A 396 -16.74 -8.74 -6.37
C GLU A 396 -15.94 -7.44 -6.53
N LYS A 397 -14.73 -7.51 -7.09
CA LYS A 397 -13.90 -6.33 -7.37
C LYS A 397 -14.63 -5.34 -8.27
N LEU A 398 -15.16 -5.81 -9.41
CA LEU A 398 -15.91 -4.97 -10.35
C LEU A 398 -17.13 -4.32 -9.70
N ALA A 399 -17.91 -5.08 -8.93
CA ALA A 399 -19.09 -4.56 -8.25
C ALA A 399 -18.76 -3.52 -7.16
N VAL A 400 -17.65 -3.71 -6.44
CA VAL A 400 -17.17 -2.75 -5.43
C VAL A 400 -16.60 -1.50 -6.11
N GLU A 401 -15.82 -1.64 -7.20
CA GLU A 401 -15.28 -0.51 -7.96
C GLU A 401 -16.37 0.42 -8.49
N GLN A 402 -17.39 -0.12 -9.15
CA GLN A 402 -18.53 0.66 -9.63
C GLN A 402 -19.26 1.37 -8.49
N TYR A 403 -19.43 0.72 -7.33
CA TYR A 403 -20.09 1.32 -6.18
C TYR A 403 -19.34 2.54 -5.64
N PHE A 404 -18.00 2.54 -5.72
CA PHE A 404 -17.15 3.60 -5.19
C PHE A 404 -16.71 4.66 -6.21
N GLU A 405 -17.08 4.54 -7.48
CA GLU A 405 -16.68 5.48 -8.53
C GLU A 405 -17.08 6.95 -8.23
N SER A 406 -18.19 7.14 -7.51
CA SER A 406 -18.71 8.46 -7.09
C SER A 406 -18.81 8.65 -5.58
N LYS A 407 -18.23 7.74 -4.78
CA LYS A 407 -18.34 7.75 -3.31
C LYS A 407 -16.96 7.84 -2.65
N THR A 408 -16.94 8.40 -1.44
CA THR A 408 -15.72 8.38 -0.62
C THR A 408 -15.44 6.95 -0.18
N VAL A 409 -14.27 6.43 -0.55
CA VAL A 409 -13.80 5.11 -0.13
C VAL A 409 -13.31 5.19 1.31
N SER A 410 -13.67 4.21 2.14
CA SER A 410 -13.06 3.98 3.45
C SER A 410 -12.97 2.48 3.68
N HIS A 411 -12.03 2.03 4.52
CA HIS A 411 -11.87 0.61 4.81
C HIS A 411 -13.19 -0.03 5.30
N ALA A 412 -13.87 0.62 6.26
CA ALA A 412 -15.15 0.13 6.78
C ALA A 412 -16.21 0.00 5.67
N ALA A 413 -16.36 1.02 4.82
CA ALA A 413 -17.36 0.99 3.75
C ALA A 413 -17.07 -0.11 2.70
N VAL A 414 -15.79 -0.37 2.40
CA VAL A 414 -15.40 -1.43 1.46
C VAL A 414 -15.73 -2.81 2.05
N VAL A 415 -15.40 -3.03 3.32
CA VAL A 415 -15.71 -4.28 4.03
C VAL A 415 -17.22 -4.53 4.09
N ASP A 416 -18.00 -3.50 4.44
CA ASP A 416 -19.46 -3.61 4.48
C ASP A 416 -20.04 -3.97 3.11
N LYS A 417 -19.49 -3.39 2.04
CA LYS A 417 -19.92 -3.68 0.67
C LYS A 417 -19.57 -5.12 0.28
N ILE A 418 -18.35 -5.60 0.53
CA ILE A 418 -17.96 -6.99 0.27
C ILE A 418 -18.88 -7.95 1.03
N ASN A 419 -19.11 -7.70 2.32
CA ASN A 419 -20.00 -8.51 3.14
C ASN A 419 -21.44 -8.50 2.60
N SER A 420 -21.92 -7.36 2.08
CA SER A 420 -23.25 -7.28 1.46
C SER A 420 -23.35 -8.11 0.18
N LEU A 421 -22.28 -8.23 -0.61
CA LEU A 421 -22.24 -9.05 -1.82
C LEU A 421 -22.21 -10.54 -1.47
N ARG A 422 -21.61 -10.89 -0.34
CA ARG A 422 -21.46 -12.27 0.16
C ARG A 422 -22.65 -12.76 1.00
N LYS A 423 -23.64 -11.90 1.32
CA LYS A 423 -24.86 -12.34 2.01
C LYS A 423 -25.71 -13.20 1.07
N GLU A 424 -26.04 -14.42 1.50
CA GLU A 424 -26.97 -15.29 0.78
C GLU A 424 -28.35 -14.63 0.65
N LYS A 425 -28.91 -14.62 -0.55
CA LYS A 425 -30.29 -14.19 -0.77
C LYS A 425 -31.24 -15.26 -0.24
N ILE A 426 -32.14 -14.86 0.67
CA ILE A 426 -33.16 -15.76 1.21
C ILE A 426 -34.19 -16.08 0.11
N ASN A 427 -34.36 -17.36 -0.21
CA ASN A 427 -35.42 -17.83 -1.11
C ASN A 427 -36.77 -17.82 -0.37
N TRP A 428 -37.45 -16.67 -0.35
CA TRP A 428 -38.78 -16.55 0.22
C TRP A 428 -39.81 -17.37 -0.55
N ILE A 429 -40.68 -18.08 0.17
CA ILE A 429 -41.73 -18.86 -0.48
C ILE A 429 -42.97 -18.01 -0.72
N ASN A 430 -43.50 -18.09 -1.93
CA ASN A 430 -44.81 -17.54 -2.23
C ASN A 430 -45.89 -18.52 -1.76
N PHE A 431 -46.35 -18.36 -0.51
CA PHE A 431 -47.41 -19.22 0.05
C PHE A 431 -48.76 -19.10 -0.69
N LEU A 432 -48.96 -18.03 -1.48
CA LEU A 432 -50.16 -17.86 -2.30
C LEU A 432 -50.10 -18.66 -3.61
N ASP A 433 -48.94 -19.19 -4.01
CA ASP A 433 -48.87 -20.09 -5.16
C ASP A 433 -49.21 -21.52 -4.70
N GLU A 434 -50.48 -21.87 -4.80
CA GLU A 434 -51.02 -23.18 -4.38
C GLU A 434 -50.34 -24.34 -5.11
N THR A 435 -49.97 -24.14 -6.39
CA THR A 435 -49.29 -25.15 -7.19
C THR A 435 -47.88 -25.39 -6.64
N LEU A 436 -47.15 -24.31 -6.33
CA LEU A 436 -45.83 -24.38 -5.71
C LEU A 436 -45.88 -25.02 -4.33
N VAL A 437 -46.78 -24.56 -3.45
CA VAL A 437 -46.94 -25.08 -2.08
C VAL A 437 -47.25 -26.57 -2.13
N ARG A 438 -48.25 -26.97 -2.93
CA ARG A 438 -48.63 -28.38 -3.09
C ARG A 438 -47.47 -29.20 -3.63
N LYS A 439 -46.78 -28.74 -4.69
CA LYS A 439 -45.64 -29.44 -5.29
C LYS A 439 -44.51 -29.67 -4.29
N LYS A 440 -44.18 -28.66 -3.49
CA LYS A 440 -43.11 -28.76 -2.49
C LYS A 440 -43.46 -29.68 -1.31
N LEU A 441 -44.75 -29.80 -0.96
CA LEU A 441 -45.22 -30.67 0.12
C LEU A 441 -45.51 -32.13 -0.32
N TYR A 442 -45.83 -32.38 -1.59
CA TYR A 442 -46.26 -33.69 -2.13
C TYR A 442 -45.28 -34.86 -1.86
N GLY A 443 -43.99 -34.56 -1.66
CA GLY A 443 -42.95 -35.55 -1.36
C GLY A 443 -42.78 -35.89 0.13
N LEU A 444 -43.45 -35.16 1.03
CA LEU A 444 -43.30 -35.39 2.47
C LEU A 444 -44.03 -36.65 2.92
N ARG A 445 -43.39 -37.39 3.83
CA ARG A 445 -43.91 -38.56 4.53
C ARG A 445 -43.69 -38.38 6.02
N ASN A 446 -44.47 -39.08 6.85
CA ASN A 446 -44.35 -38.98 8.31
C ASN A 446 -42.98 -39.42 8.86
N GLN A 447 -42.20 -40.14 8.05
CA GLN A 447 -40.84 -40.58 8.37
C GLN A 447 -39.78 -39.49 8.11
N ASN A 448 -40.09 -38.42 7.37
CA ASN A 448 -39.17 -37.32 7.15
C ASN A 448 -38.91 -36.60 8.48
N LYS A 449 -37.66 -36.57 8.91
CA LYS A 449 -37.24 -35.89 10.14
C LYS A 449 -37.07 -34.39 9.87
N PRO A 450 -37.54 -33.51 10.77
CA PRO A 450 -37.25 -32.09 10.66
C PRO A 450 -35.76 -31.81 10.91
N VAL A 451 -35.20 -30.85 10.18
CA VAL A 451 -33.85 -30.29 10.38
C VAL A 451 -33.75 -29.60 11.75
N PHE A 452 -34.84 -28.98 12.21
CA PHE A 452 -34.96 -28.36 13.53
C PHE A 452 -36.42 -28.39 14.02
N GLY A 453 -36.65 -28.25 15.34
CA GLY A 453 -38.00 -28.32 15.92
C GLY A 453 -38.50 -29.75 16.17
N LYS A 454 -39.73 -29.87 16.70
CA LYS A 454 -40.30 -31.16 17.19
C LYS A 454 -41.47 -31.70 16.36
N MET A 455 -42.09 -30.90 15.50
CA MET A 455 -43.23 -31.33 14.68
C MET A 455 -42.77 -32.36 13.64
N ASN A 456 -43.53 -33.45 13.46
CA ASN A 456 -43.39 -34.30 12.29
C ASN A 456 -43.96 -33.61 11.04
N ALA A 457 -43.77 -34.20 9.86
CA ALA A 457 -44.16 -33.60 8.59
C ALA A 457 -45.66 -33.23 8.53
N GLN A 458 -46.53 -34.14 8.96
CA GLN A 458 -47.98 -33.89 8.98
C GLN A 458 -48.36 -32.80 9.99
N GLN A 459 -47.81 -32.84 11.20
CA GLN A 459 -48.04 -31.82 12.23
C GLN A 459 -47.62 -30.42 11.78
N MET A 460 -46.53 -30.31 11.01
CA MET A 460 -46.11 -29.03 10.43
C MET A 460 -47.12 -28.51 9.41
N ILE A 461 -47.65 -29.37 8.53
CA ILE A 461 -48.66 -29.01 7.53
C ILE A 461 -49.96 -28.59 8.21
N GLU A 462 -50.42 -29.36 9.19
CA GLU A 462 -51.61 -29.04 9.99
C GLU A 462 -51.42 -27.74 10.80
N HIS A 463 -50.21 -27.47 11.28
CA HIS A 463 -49.86 -26.21 11.93
C HIS A 463 -49.97 -25.01 10.97
N LEU A 464 -49.39 -25.12 9.76
CA LEU A 464 -49.55 -24.10 8.73
C LEU A 464 -51.02 -23.88 8.38
N SER A 465 -51.82 -24.95 8.31
CA SER A 465 -53.25 -24.85 8.05
C SER A 465 -53.96 -24.10 9.17
N THR A 466 -53.73 -24.52 10.42
CA THR A 466 -54.31 -23.91 11.63
C THR A 466 -54.02 -22.41 11.69
N VAL A 467 -52.77 -21.99 11.45
CA VAL A 467 -52.41 -20.57 11.46
C VAL A 467 -53.07 -19.81 10.30
N THR A 468 -53.27 -20.45 9.15
CA THR A 468 -54.01 -19.88 8.01
C THR A 468 -55.50 -19.77 8.30
N GLN A 469 -56.09 -20.69 9.05
CA GLN A 469 -57.48 -20.61 9.55
C GLN A 469 -57.68 -19.42 10.49
N ILE A 470 -56.67 -19.08 11.31
CA ILE A 470 -56.71 -17.85 12.10
C ILE A 470 -56.75 -16.65 11.15
N ALA A 471 -55.87 -16.61 10.16
CA ALA A 471 -55.78 -15.49 9.22
C ALA A 471 -57.07 -15.26 8.42
N ASN A 472 -57.75 -16.32 7.97
CA ASN A 472 -59.01 -16.20 7.24
C ASN A 472 -60.25 -16.05 8.16
N GLY A 473 -60.09 -16.23 9.48
CA GLY A 473 -61.12 -16.05 10.49
C GLY A 473 -61.99 -17.29 10.74
N ASN A 474 -61.64 -18.44 10.16
CA ASN A 474 -62.28 -19.73 10.46
C ASN A 474 -61.92 -20.24 11.86
N LEU A 475 -60.78 -19.81 12.41
CA LEU A 475 -60.38 -20.08 13.79
C LEU A 475 -60.25 -18.76 14.56
N LYS A 476 -61.16 -18.53 15.52
CA LYS A 476 -61.07 -17.38 16.42
C LYS A 476 -60.04 -17.65 17.51
N THR A 477 -59.19 -16.66 17.78
CA THR A 477 -58.27 -16.72 18.91
C THR A 477 -58.71 -15.73 19.97
N ASP A 478 -59.03 -16.21 21.16
CA ASP A 478 -59.41 -15.36 22.30
C ASP A 478 -58.16 -14.80 23.00
N ILE A 479 -57.22 -14.27 22.22
CA ILE A 479 -55.93 -13.77 22.70
C ILE A 479 -55.87 -12.26 22.50
N PHE A 480 -55.72 -11.53 23.61
CA PHE A 480 -55.51 -10.09 23.58
C PHE A 480 -54.01 -9.74 23.51
N VAL A 481 -53.63 -8.92 22.53
CA VAL A 481 -52.28 -8.34 22.40
C VAL A 481 -52.39 -6.83 22.52
N SER A 482 -51.82 -6.26 23.59
CA SER A 482 -51.80 -4.81 23.81
C SER A 482 -51.12 -4.05 22.67
N ASP A 483 -51.59 -2.83 22.37
CA ASP A 483 -51.06 -1.96 21.32
C ASP A 483 -49.55 -1.71 21.42
N GLU A 484 -49.02 -1.53 22.64
CA GLU A 484 -47.58 -1.34 22.87
C GLU A 484 -46.74 -2.54 22.38
N LYS A 485 -47.19 -3.77 22.70
CA LYS A 485 -46.55 -5.01 22.22
C LYS A 485 -46.68 -5.14 20.71
N SER A 486 -47.83 -4.78 20.15
CA SER A 486 -48.08 -4.81 18.70
C SER A 486 -47.15 -3.84 17.97
N ALA A 487 -47.07 -2.58 18.41
CA ALA A 487 -46.23 -1.54 17.84
C ALA A 487 -44.73 -1.90 17.89
N ARG A 488 -44.28 -2.59 18.93
CA ARG A 488 -42.90 -3.06 19.04
C ARG A 488 -42.59 -4.24 18.10
N ARG A 489 -43.55 -5.13 17.83
CA ARG A 489 -43.34 -6.39 17.11
C ARG A 489 -43.61 -6.29 15.61
N LYS A 490 -44.63 -5.52 15.19
CA LYS A 490 -45.02 -5.35 13.79
C LYS A 490 -43.87 -4.89 12.86
N PRO A 491 -42.97 -3.97 13.25
CA PRO A 491 -41.86 -3.54 12.40
C PRO A 491 -40.93 -4.67 11.93
N PHE A 492 -40.87 -5.79 12.67
CA PHE A 492 -40.12 -6.97 12.22
C PHE A 492 -40.62 -7.52 10.87
N LEU A 493 -41.94 -7.47 10.63
CA LEU A 493 -42.56 -7.96 9.39
C LEU A 493 -42.13 -7.14 8.17
N ASP A 494 -41.65 -5.92 8.37
CA ASP A 494 -41.13 -5.03 7.31
C ASP A 494 -39.62 -5.22 7.03
N THR A 495 -38.93 -6.04 7.83
CA THR A 495 -37.50 -6.33 7.63
C THR A 495 -37.28 -7.55 6.73
N GLU A 496 -36.09 -7.69 6.14
CA GLU A 496 -35.66 -8.92 5.45
C GLU A 496 -35.15 -10.01 6.42
N ASN A 497 -35.31 -9.84 7.73
CA ASN A 497 -34.85 -10.82 8.70
C ASN A 497 -35.76 -12.06 8.74
N GLU A 498 -35.17 -13.24 8.95
CA GLU A 498 -35.89 -14.50 9.10
C GLU A 498 -36.44 -14.70 10.52
N LEU A 499 -37.45 -15.56 10.64
CA LEU A 499 -37.80 -16.14 11.95
C LEU A 499 -36.65 -17.04 12.41
N GLN A 500 -36.13 -16.78 13.61
CA GLN A 500 -35.01 -17.54 14.17
C GLN A 500 -35.31 -19.05 14.16
N LEU A 501 -34.32 -19.85 13.78
CA LEU A 501 -34.44 -21.31 13.77
C LEU A 501 -34.80 -21.83 15.16
N GLY A 502 -35.87 -22.63 15.25
CA GLY A 502 -36.37 -23.13 16.53
C GLY A 502 -37.08 -22.07 17.39
N PHE A 503 -37.50 -20.94 16.82
CA PHE A 503 -38.33 -19.93 17.49
C PHE A 503 -39.55 -20.59 18.16
N ARG A 504 -39.68 -20.40 19.47
CA ARG A 504 -40.82 -20.88 20.27
C ARG A 504 -41.69 -19.69 20.65
N ASN A 505 -42.94 -19.70 20.20
CA ASN A 505 -43.92 -18.78 20.74
C ASN A 505 -44.33 -19.28 22.13
N SER A 506 -44.06 -18.49 23.16
CA SER A 506 -44.42 -18.79 24.56
C SER A 506 -45.94 -18.92 24.80
N LEU A 507 -46.78 -18.62 23.80
CA LEU A 507 -48.23 -18.78 23.82
C LEU A 507 -48.72 -20.09 23.18
N LEU A 508 -47.83 -20.95 22.66
CA LEU A 508 -48.17 -22.26 22.08
C LEU A 508 -47.70 -23.41 23.00
N ALA A 509 -48.40 -24.54 22.96
CA ALA A 509 -48.10 -25.72 23.78
C ALA A 509 -46.66 -26.26 23.57
N GLU A 510 -46.06 -26.83 24.63
CA GLU A 510 -44.67 -27.34 24.60
C GLU A 510 -44.47 -28.56 23.68
N ASN A 511 -45.55 -29.28 23.38
CA ASN A 511 -45.58 -30.43 22.51
C ASN A 511 -46.41 -30.12 21.25
N PRO A 512 -46.05 -30.68 20.08
CA PRO A 512 -46.87 -30.60 18.88
C PRO A 512 -48.31 -31.05 19.14
N ASN A 513 -49.27 -30.39 18.48
CA ASN A 513 -50.67 -30.80 18.53
C ASN A 513 -50.83 -32.26 18.04
N LEU A 514 -51.87 -32.93 18.55
CA LEU A 514 -52.29 -34.23 18.01
C LEU A 514 -52.74 -34.06 16.55
N LEU A 515 -52.52 -35.11 15.74
CA LEU A 515 -52.93 -35.12 14.35
C LEU A 515 -54.44 -34.98 14.22
N GLN A 516 -54.89 -34.07 13.37
CA GLN A 516 -56.30 -33.83 13.08
C GLN A 516 -56.79 -34.60 11.85
N PHE A 517 -55.89 -34.91 10.91
CA PHE A 517 -56.22 -35.63 9.69
C PHE A 517 -55.67 -37.06 9.70
N GLU A 518 -56.34 -37.97 8.99
CA GLU A 518 -55.91 -39.37 8.88
C GLU A 518 -54.68 -39.56 7.97
N SER A 519 -54.36 -38.57 7.13
CA SER A 519 -53.22 -38.63 6.20
C SER A 519 -52.58 -37.27 5.93
N ILE A 520 -51.31 -37.28 5.50
CA ILE A 520 -50.59 -36.08 5.02
C ILE A 520 -51.30 -35.44 3.85
N ASP A 521 -51.81 -36.24 2.90
CA ASP A 521 -52.48 -35.69 1.71
C ASP A 521 -53.75 -34.93 2.10
N ALA A 522 -54.52 -35.44 3.07
CA ALA A 522 -55.69 -34.73 3.60
C ALA A 522 -55.30 -33.42 4.31
N ALA A 523 -54.18 -33.41 5.06
CA ALA A 523 -53.65 -32.18 5.68
C ALA A 523 -53.18 -31.16 4.64
N ILE A 524 -52.56 -31.61 3.53
CA ILE A 524 -52.18 -30.74 2.41
C ILE A 524 -53.42 -30.15 1.74
N ASP A 525 -54.44 -30.97 1.51
CA ASP A 525 -55.69 -30.52 0.88
C ASP A 525 -56.40 -29.45 1.73
N ASP A 526 -56.46 -29.64 3.04
CA ASP A 526 -56.97 -28.60 3.95
C ASP A 526 -56.11 -27.33 3.90
N LEU A 527 -54.78 -27.44 4.01
CA LEU A 527 -53.89 -26.26 3.92
C LEU A 527 -54.13 -25.45 2.63
N ILE A 528 -54.26 -26.13 1.49
CA ILE A 528 -54.53 -25.48 0.20
C ILE A 528 -55.91 -24.81 0.21
N LEU A 529 -56.94 -25.47 0.74
CA LEU A 529 -58.26 -24.87 0.93
C LEU A 529 -58.19 -23.62 1.81
N GLN A 530 -57.44 -23.64 2.92
CA GLN A 530 -57.30 -22.48 3.79
C GLN A 530 -56.57 -21.31 3.13
N ILE A 531 -55.59 -21.58 2.25
CA ILE A 531 -54.92 -20.56 1.42
C ILE A 531 -55.92 -19.94 0.42
N GLN A 532 -56.78 -20.75 -0.21
CA GLN A 532 -57.83 -20.26 -1.12
C GLN A 532 -58.86 -19.39 -0.39
N LEU A 533 -59.25 -19.80 0.82
CA LEU A 533 -60.15 -19.03 1.68
C LEU A 533 -59.48 -17.73 2.14
N PHE A 534 -58.20 -17.75 2.49
CA PHE A 534 -57.44 -16.54 2.81
C PHE A 534 -57.49 -15.53 1.66
N LYS A 535 -57.23 -15.97 0.41
CA LYS A 535 -57.35 -15.10 -0.77
C LYS A 535 -58.76 -14.55 -0.93
N THR A 536 -59.77 -15.41 -0.82
CA THR A 536 -61.17 -15.07 -1.07
C THR A 536 -61.71 -14.09 -0.03
N VAL A 537 -61.41 -14.30 1.25
CA VAL A 537 -61.90 -13.48 2.36
C VAL A 537 -61.33 -12.07 2.29
N PHE A 538 -60.02 -11.93 2.06
CA PHE A 538 -59.38 -10.61 1.92
C PHE A 538 -59.65 -9.95 0.56
N ALA A 539 -59.99 -10.70 -0.49
CA ALA A 539 -60.47 -10.11 -1.75
C ALA A 539 -61.87 -9.50 -1.60
N LYS A 540 -62.73 -10.07 -0.74
CA LYS A 540 -64.07 -9.54 -0.46
C LYS A 540 -64.05 -8.32 0.46
N ASP A 541 -63.11 -8.26 1.40
CA ASP A 541 -62.91 -7.13 2.30
C ASP A 541 -61.41 -6.89 2.54
N VAL A 542 -60.87 -5.91 1.82
CA VAL A 542 -59.45 -5.52 1.91
C VAL A 542 -59.13 -4.74 3.19
N THR A 543 -60.15 -4.23 3.90
CA THR A 543 -60.00 -3.52 5.17
C THR A 543 -60.10 -4.43 6.38
N ARG A 544 -60.41 -5.72 6.15
CA ARG A 544 -60.52 -6.73 7.18
C ARG A 544 -59.25 -6.78 8.02
N LYS A 545 -59.43 -6.78 9.34
CA LYS A 545 -58.36 -7.03 10.32
C LYS A 545 -58.67 -8.29 11.09
N VAL A 546 -57.66 -9.14 11.27
CA VAL A 546 -57.78 -10.36 12.07
C VAL A 546 -56.65 -10.41 13.07
N VAL A 547 -56.97 -10.75 14.32
CA VAL A 547 -56.03 -10.77 15.44
C VAL A 547 -55.06 -11.93 15.27
N HIS A 548 -53.76 -11.61 15.16
CA HIS A 548 -52.68 -12.58 15.24
C HIS A 548 -52.22 -12.73 16.71
N PRO A 549 -52.11 -13.97 17.24
CA PRO A 549 -51.76 -14.24 18.65
C PRO A 549 -50.50 -13.55 19.18
N PHE A 550 -49.53 -13.28 18.30
CA PHE A 550 -48.26 -12.61 18.65
C PHE A 550 -48.17 -11.11 18.26
N PHE A 551 -48.76 -10.71 17.13
CA PHE A 551 -48.57 -9.38 16.53
C PHE A 551 -49.79 -8.45 16.75
N GLY A 552 -50.89 -8.95 17.32
CA GLY A 552 -52.14 -8.21 17.46
C GLY A 552 -52.91 -8.14 16.15
N GLU A 553 -53.79 -7.15 15.98
CA GLU A 553 -54.56 -6.98 14.73
C GLU A 553 -53.64 -6.78 13.52
N LEU A 554 -53.77 -7.65 12.52
CA LEU A 554 -53.10 -7.51 11.23
C LEU A 554 -54.13 -7.36 10.11
N ASP A 555 -53.83 -6.49 9.16
CA ASP A 555 -54.52 -6.40 7.87
C ASP A 555 -53.94 -7.43 6.88
N VAL A 556 -54.47 -7.42 5.65
CA VAL A 556 -54.03 -8.34 4.59
C VAL A 556 -52.53 -8.25 4.28
N GLU A 557 -51.94 -7.06 4.30
CA GLU A 557 -50.54 -6.86 3.92
C GLU A 557 -49.60 -7.39 5.01
N TYR A 558 -49.90 -7.13 6.27
CA TYR A 558 -49.13 -7.70 7.38
C TYR A 558 -49.35 -9.21 7.52
N TRP A 559 -50.55 -9.72 7.27
CA TRP A 559 -50.78 -11.18 7.22
C TRP A 559 -49.98 -11.85 6.11
N LYS A 560 -49.91 -11.27 4.91
CA LYS A 560 -49.06 -11.78 3.82
C LYS A 560 -47.58 -11.80 4.23
N LYS A 561 -47.06 -10.69 4.78
CA LYS A 561 -45.66 -10.59 5.23
C LYS A 561 -45.33 -11.64 6.28
N PHE A 562 -46.22 -11.83 7.25
CA PHE A 562 -46.06 -12.87 8.26
C PHE A 562 -46.09 -14.28 7.63
N GLN A 563 -47.10 -14.59 6.81
CA GLN A 563 -47.24 -15.93 6.22
C GLN A 563 -46.09 -16.29 5.29
N VAL A 564 -45.54 -15.34 4.52
CA VAL A 564 -44.31 -15.57 3.73
C VAL A 564 -43.16 -15.99 4.65
N LYS A 565 -42.93 -15.27 5.75
CA LYS A 565 -41.86 -15.61 6.71
C LYS A 565 -42.13 -16.93 7.43
N HIS A 566 -43.38 -17.20 7.80
CA HIS A 566 -43.82 -18.39 8.54
C HIS A 566 -43.73 -19.66 7.68
N PHE A 567 -44.23 -19.62 6.46
CA PHE A 567 -44.09 -20.72 5.50
C PHE A 567 -42.62 -20.96 5.14
N THR A 568 -41.84 -19.90 4.88
CA THR A 568 -40.39 -20.05 4.60
C THR A 568 -39.69 -20.75 5.77
N HIS A 569 -39.99 -20.37 7.01
CA HIS A 569 -39.43 -21.02 8.20
C HIS A 569 -39.75 -22.52 8.25
N HIS A 570 -41.01 -22.92 8.06
CA HIS A 570 -41.41 -24.33 8.09
C HIS A 570 -40.95 -25.13 6.87
N PHE A 571 -40.74 -24.50 5.73
CA PHE A 571 -40.16 -25.16 4.57
C PHE A 571 -38.66 -25.40 4.77
N LYS A 572 -37.92 -24.47 5.40
CA LYS A 572 -36.55 -24.71 5.87
C LYS A 572 -36.50 -25.84 6.90
N GLN A 573 -37.52 -25.96 7.75
CA GLN A 573 -37.62 -27.02 8.76
C GLN A 573 -37.53 -28.43 8.16
N PHE A 574 -37.96 -28.62 6.91
CA PHE A 574 -37.90 -29.91 6.21
C PHE A 574 -37.04 -29.88 4.94
N ASN A 575 -36.14 -28.89 4.83
CA ASN A 575 -35.24 -28.72 3.69
C ASN A 575 -35.95 -28.69 2.33
N LEU A 576 -37.05 -27.91 2.24
CA LEU A 576 -37.89 -27.83 1.06
C LEU A 576 -37.59 -26.62 0.16
N LEU A 577 -36.66 -25.72 0.54
CA LEU A 577 -36.38 -24.49 -0.20
C LEU A 577 -35.21 -24.63 -1.17
#